data_AF-A0A955BCK3-F1
#
_entry.id   AF-A0A955BCK3-F1
#
_cell.length_a   1.000
_cell.length_b   1.000
_cell.length_c   1.000
_cell.angle_alpha   90.00
_cell.angle_beta   90.00
_cell.angle_gamma   90.00
#
_symmetry.space_group_name_H-M   'P 1'
#
loop_
_entity.id
_entity.type
_entity.pdbx_description
1 polymer ?
#
loop_
_entity_poly.entity_id
_entity_poly.type
_entity_poly.pdbx_seq_one_letter_code
_entity_poly.pdbx_strand_id
1 'polypeptide(L)' 'AMKAHLLATQATTGHESGSWSFDHHHSGHPGGRLCCTSLAVLTLEVYYRYLPLYQSTGDPWEEFPD' A
#
# COMPACT_ATOMS: atom_id res chain seq x y z
N ALA A 1 5.41 8.59 -2.52
CA ALA A 1 6.55 8.04 -1.76
C ALA A 1 6.29 6.61 -1.28
N MET A 2 5.29 6.36 -0.43
CA MET A 2 5.04 5.03 0.17
C MET A 2 4.77 3.90 -0.86
N LYS A 3 3.91 4.14 -1.85
CA LYS A 3 3.61 3.17 -2.93
C LYS A 3 4.89 2.68 -3.64
N ALA A 4 5.76 3.60 -4.04
CA ALA A 4 7.00 3.27 -4.75
C ALA A 4 7.93 2.42 -3.88
N HIS A 5 8.03 2.74 -2.59
CA HIS A 5 8.82 1.97 -1.64
C HIS A 5 8.29 0.54 -1.48
N LEU A 6 6.97 0.38 -1.32
CA LEU A 6 6.35 -0.93 -1.19
C LEU A 6 6.53 -1.77 -2.46
N LEU A 7 6.35 -1.20 -3.65
CA LEU A 7 6.60 -1.92 -4.90
C LEU A 7 8.06 -2.36 -5.05
N ALA A 8 9.02 -1.52 -4.65
CA ALA A 8 10.43 -1.84 -4.74
C ALA A 8 10.89 -2.92 -3.75
N THR A 9 10.18 -3.09 -2.63
CA THR A 9 10.56 -3.99 -1.53
C THR A 9 9.70 -5.27 -1.46
N GLN A 10 8.73 -5.42 -2.36
CA GLN A 10 7.92 -6.64 -2.44
C GLN A 10 8.79 -7.83 -2.85
N ALA A 11 8.65 -8.96 -2.17
CA ALA A 11 9.28 -10.19 -2.61
C ALA A 11 8.73 -10.60 -3.99
N THR A 12 9.61 -10.99 -4.91
CA THR A 12 9.26 -11.34 -6.31
C THR A 12 9.57 -12.78 -6.67
N THR A 13 10.07 -13.57 -5.72
CA THR A 13 10.59 -14.92 -5.97
C THR A 13 10.10 -15.91 -4.93
N GLY A 14 9.91 -17.16 -5.34
CA GLY A 14 9.58 -18.28 -4.45
C GLY A 14 8.19 -18.16 -3.82
N HIS A 15 8.00 -18.91 -2.74
CA HIS A 15 6.72 -19.01 -2.02
C HIS A 15 6.30 -17.71 -1.32
N GLU A 16 7.22 -16.75 -1.20
CA GLU A 16 6.98 -15.46 -0.55
C GLU A 16 6.65 -14.34 -1.55
N SER A 17 6.62 -14.65 -2.86
CA SER A 17 6.32 -13.66 -3.90
C SER A 17 4.99 -12.96 -3.63
N GLY A 18 4.99 -11.63 -3.71
CA GLY A 18 3.85 -10.78 -3.41
C GLY A 18 3.77 -10.29 -1.96
N SER A 19 4.63 -10.77 -1.07
CA SER A 19 4.61 -10.42 0.35
C SER A 19 5.69 -9.41 0.75
N TRP A 20 5.55 -8.87 1.96
CA TRP A 20 6.54 -7.99 2.58
C TRP A 20 7.02 -8.57 3.90
N SER A 21 8.33 -8.49 4.14
CA SER A 21 8.95 -8.78 5.43
C SER A 21 10.01 -7.72 5.68
N PHE A 22 9.86 -6.96 6.76
CA PHE A 22 10.80 -5.91 7.13
C PHE A 22 11.61 -6.40 8.33
N ASP A 23 12.89 -6.66 8.10
CA ASP A 23 13.79 -7.18 9.13
C ASP A 23 14.37 -5.99 9.90
N HIS A 24 13.66 -5.50 10.91
CA HIS A 24 14.16 -4.49 11.84
C HIS A 24 14.06 -5.06 13.26
N HIS A 25 15.02 -4.67 14.10
CA HIS A 25 15.16 -5.14 15.47
C HIS A 25 13.91 -4.91 16.35
N HIS A 26 13.01 -4.01 15.92
CA HIS A 26 11.69 -3.77 16.53
C HIS A 26 10.50 -4.35 15.74
N SER A 27 10.68 -4.75 14.48
CA SER A 27 9.66 -5.35 13.60
C SER A 27 9.76 -6.88 13.46
N GLY A 28 10.79 -7.50 14.06
CA GLY A 28 10.80 -8.94 14.37
C GLY A 28 9.78 -9.36 15.46
N HIS A 29 8.91 -8.42 15.87
CA HIS A 29 7.82 -8.57 16.83
C HIS A 29 6.59 -9.28 16.21
N PRO A 30 5.70 -9.90 17.02
CA PRO A 30 4.97 -11.16 16.78
C PRO A 30 4.12 -11.32 15.51
N GLY A 31 3.86 -10.25 14.75
CA GLY A 31 3.03 -10.29 13.56
C GLY A 31 3.71 -10.85 12.31
N GLY A 32 5.05 -10.81 12.25
CA GLY A 32 5.84 -11.35 11.14
C GLY A 32 5.40 -10.89 9.74
N ARG A 33 5.74 -11.72 8.73
CA ARG A 33 5.43 -11.48 7.32
C ARG A 33 3.94 -11.23 7.06
N LEU A 34 3.06 -11.94 7.76
CA LEU A 34 1.61 -11.80 7.58
C LEU A 34 1.14 -10.39 7.93
N CYS A 35 1.54 -9.88 9.09
CA CYS A 35 1.18 -8.53 9.52
C CYS A 35 1.76 -7.47 8.58
N CYS A 36 3.04 -7.58 8.22
CA CYS A 36 3.69 -6.66 7.29
C CYS A 36 2.97 -6.64 5.93
N THR A 37 2.60 -7.80 5.42
CA THR A 37 1.88 -7.93 4.14
C THR A 37 0.50 -7.30 4.21
N SER A 38 -0.28 -7.60 5.26
CA SER A 38 -1.61 -7.01 5.46
C SER A 38 -1.56 -5.47 5.50
N LEU A 39 -0.60 -4.91 6.24
CA LEU A 39 -0.43 -3.45 6.32
C LEU A 39 0.01 -2.85 4.98
N ALA A 40 0.91 -3.50 4.25
CA ALA A 40 1.34 -3.06 2.93
C ALA A 40 0.17 -3.06 1.92
N VAL A 41 -0.63 -4.12 1.90
CA VAL A 41 -1.83 -4.21 1.05
C VAL A 41 -2.82 -3.11 1.41
N LEU A 42 -3.19 -2.97 2.68
CA LEU A 42 -4.11 -1.89 3.10
C LEU A 42 -3.63 -0.51 2.68
N THR A 43 -2.32 -0.27 2.75
CA THR A 43 -1.69 0.99 2.32
C THR A 43 -1.81 1.20 0.80
N LEU A 44 -1.67 0.15 0.00
CA LEU A 44 -1.83 0.22 -1.46
C LEU A 44 -3.31 0.40 -1.87
N GLU A 45 -4.23 -0.16 -1.11
CA GLU A 45 -5.68 -0.08 -1.34
C GLU A 45 -6.29 1.29 -0.97
N VAL A 46 -5.59 2.13 -0.20
CA VAL A 46 -6.05 3.50 0.14
C VAL A 46 -6.45 4.27 -1.13
N TYR A 47 -5.68 4.12 -2.21
CA TYR A 47 -5.95 4.82 -3.47
C TYR A 47 -7.30 4.46 -4.08
N TYR A 48 -7.75 3.22 -3.95
CA TYR A 48 -9.02 2.77 -4.55
C TYR A 48 -10.20 2.93 -3.59
N ARG A 49 -9.97 2.88 -2.27
CA ARG A 49 -11.05 2.93 -1.28
C ARG A 49 -11.57 4.34 -0.99
N TYR A 50 -10.72 5.36 -1.10
CA TYR A 50 -11.10 6.75 -0.82
C TYR A 50 -11.39 7.57 -2.08
N LEU A 51 -11.05 7.07 -3.27
CA LEU A 51 -11.43 7.73 -4.53
C LEU A 51 -12.95 8.00 -4.65
N PRO A 52 -13.86 7.07 -4.25
CA PRO A 52 -15.30 7.33 -4.27
C PRO A 52 -15.75 8.44 -3.33
N LEU A 53 -15.02 8.70 -2.23
CA LEU A 53 -15.33 9.77 -1.29
C LEU A 53 -14.97 11.16 -1.85
N TYR A 54 -13.98 11.23 -2.74
CA TYR A 54 -13.68 12.46 -3.50
C TYR A 54 -14.65 12.67 -4.67
N GLN A 55 -15.31 11.62 -5.17
CA GLN A 55 -16.32 11.74 -6.23
C GLN A 55 -17.65 12.30 -5.72
N SER A 56 -17.99 12.14 -4.44
CA SER A 56 -19.28 12.59 -3.88
C SER A 56 -19.29 14.03 -3.36
N THR A 57 -18.15 14.69 -3.29
CA THR A 57 -18.10 16.13 -3.02
C THR A 57 -17.86 16.82 -4.35
N GLY A 58 -18.95 17.15 -5.05
CA GLY A 58 -18.86 18.02 -6.21
C GLY A 58 -18.26 19.34 -5.79
N ASP A 59 -17.00 19.57 -6.15
CA ASP A 59 -16.43 20.89 -6.34
C ASP A 59 -16.22 21.12 -7.86
N PRO A 60 -16.93 22.05 -8.50
CA PRO A 60 -17.05 22.19 -9.96
C PRO A 60 -15.80 22.62 -10.76
N TRP A 61 -14.57 22.57 -10.23
CA TRP A 61 -13.46 23.37 -10.77
C TRP A 61 -12.18 22.66 -11.26
N GLU A 62 -12.12 21.35 -11.48
CA GLU A 62 -10.88 20.71 -11.98
C GLU A 62 -11.13 19.54 -12.96
N GLU A 63 -11.95 19.84 -13.97
CA GLU A 63 -11.88 19.22 -15.29
C GLU A 63 -10.47 19.53 -15.85
N PHE A 64 -9.50 18.62 -15.64
CA PHE A 64 -8.10 18.79 -16.05
C PHE A 64 -8.00 19.22 -17.53
N PRO A 65 -7.57 20.46 -17.83
CA PRO A 65 -7.26 20.86 -19.20
C PRO A 65 -5.87 20.32 -19.57
N ASP A 66 -5.82 19.64 -20.70
CA ASP A 66 -4.68 19.14 -21.51
C ASP A 66 -3.28 19.04 -20.87
#